data_AF-A0A7X4DW45-F1
#
_entry.id   AF-A0A7X4DW45-F1
#
_cell.length_a   1.000
_cell.length_b   1.000
_cell.length_c   1.000
_cell.angle_alpha   90.00
_cell.angle_beta   90.00
_cell.angle_gamma   90.00
#
_symmetry.space_group_name_H-M   'P 1'
#
loop_
_entity.id
_entity.type
_entity.pdbx_description
1 polymer ?
#
loop_
_entity_poly.entity_id
_entity_poly.type
_entity_poly.pdbx_seq_one_letter_code
_entity_poly.pdbx_strand_id
1 'polypeptide(L)'
;LSDLSSNAVPHVDRLEHHLHPWVAYLVVPAFALANAGVHLDPGGLTDAFTSTVTWGIIVGLVVGKPVGLVAATGLAVLLGAHRPAGVTWRGVWAIGFVAGIGFTVALFVGDLAYSDPDLLRFSKIGIIAAFAITGPLAFLAFRLLPRVDKPEAGPPVSATLVDEAAAAPQDRALPGERAYGRGDGDS
;
A
#
# COMPACT_ATOMS: atom_id res chain seq x y z
N LEU A 1 -13.29 -33.12 6.34
CA LEU A 1 -12.34 -32.21 7.02
C LEU A 1 -11.94 -31.00 6.14
N SER A 2 -12.10 -31.05 4.82
CA SER A 2 -11.91 -29.94 3.88
C SER A 2 -13.02 -28.87 3.92
N ASP A 3 -14.26 -29.22 4.29
CA ASP A 3 -15.38 -28.26 4.35
C ASP A 3 -15.37 -27.31 5.57
N LEU A 4 -14.55 -27.60 6.59
CA LEU A 4 -14.46 -26.76 7.79
C LEU A 4 -13.43 -25.63 7.65
N SER A 5 -12.45 -25.73 6.75
CA SER A 5 -11.51 -24.64 6.46
C SER A 5 -12.04 -23.65 5.44
N SER A 6 -12.96 -24.07 4.54
CA SER A 6 -13.59 -23.21 3.54
C SER A 6 -14.53 -22.15 4.13
N ASN A 7 -14.99 -22.31 5.38
CA ASN A 7 -15.89 -21.37 6.06
C ASN A 7 -15.19 -20.41 7.03
N ALA A 8 -13.88 -20.56 7.21
CA ALA A 8 -13.08 -19.72 8.10
C ALA A 8 -12.55 -18.46 7.39
N VAL A 9 -13.37 -17.80 6.57
CA VAL A 9 -13.14 -16.37 6.33
C VAL A 9 -13.25 -15.73 7.73
N PRO A 10 -12.17 -15.13 8.26
CA PRO A 10 -12.17 -14.61 9.63
C PRO A 10 -13.39 -13.69 9.81
N HIS A 11 -14.11 -13.81 10.93
CA HIS A 11 -15.29 -12.94 11.16
C HIS A 11 -14.95 -11.45 11.05
N VAL A 12 -13.71 -11.09 11.37
CA VAL A 12 -13.14 -9.75 11.19
C VAL A 12 -13.11 -9.34 9.72
N ASP A 13 -12.73 -10.23 8.81
CA ASP A 13 -12.62 -9.95 7.38
C ASP A 13 -14.00 -9.68 6.73
N ARG A 14 -15.03 -10.43 7.18
CA ARG A 14 -16.42 -10.16 6.82
C ARG A 14 -16.91 -8.81 7.34
N LEU A 15 -16.59 -8.48 8.59
CA LEU A 15 -16.97 -7.20 9.19
C LEU A 15 -16.28 -6.01 8.49
N GLU A 16 -15.00 -6.15 8.17
CA GLU A 16 -14.22 -5.16 7.42
C GLU A 16 -14.82 -4.88 6.05
N HIS A 17 -15.13 -5.92 5.27
CA HIS A 17 -15.76 -5.78 3.96
C HIS A 17 -17.09 -5.02 4.01
N HIS A 18 -17.88 -5.20 5.07
CA HIS A 18 -19.14 -4.49 5.26
C HIS A 18 -18.96 -3.05 5.74
N LEU A 19 -17.98 -2.77 6.61
CA LEU A 19 -17.74 -1.43 7.15
C LEU A 19 -16.95 -0.53 6.19
N HIS A 20 -16.03 -1.09 5.41
CA HIS A 20 -15.17 -0.36 4.51
C HIS A 20 -15.91 0.64 3.59
N PRO A 21 -17.00 0.28 2.89
CA PRO A 21 -17.72 1.24 2.06
C PRO A 21 -18.37 2.36 2.88
N TRP A 22 -18.94 2.08 4.05
CA TRP A 22 -19.52 3.12 4.91
C TRP A 22 -18.45 4.09 5.40
N VAL A 23 -17.28 3.59 5.79
CA VAL A 23 -16.17 4.43 6.24
C VAL A 23 -15.64 5.28 5.08
N ALA A 24 -15.37 4.67 3.92
CA ALA A 24 -14.78 5.34 2.77
C ALA A 24 -15.71 6.38 2.13
N TYR A 25 -17.01 6.10 2.02
CA TYR A 25 -17.96 6.95 1.31
C TYR A 25 -18.76 7.91 2.20
N LEU A 26 -18.91 7.62 3.49
CA LEU A 26 -19.71 8.46 4.39
C LEU A 26 -18.86 9.05 5.51
N VAL A 27 -18.18 8.22 6.31
CA VAL A 27 -17.50 8.69 7.52
C VAL A 27 -16.33 9.62 7.19
N VAL A 28 -15.43 9.20 6.29
CA VAL A 28 -14.23 9.97 5.96
C VAL A 28 -14.59 11.30 5.27
N PRO A 29 -15.49 11.34 4.26
CA PRO A 29 -15.92 12.61 3.67
C PRO A 29 -16.66 13.52 4.66
N ALA A 30 -17.55 12.98 5.51
CA ALA A 30 -18.24 13.78 6.52
C ALA A 30 -17.26 14.37 7.55
N PHE A 31 -16.30 13.57 8.01
CA PHE A 31 -15.24 14.02 8.92
C PHE A 31 -14.39 15.13 8.29
N ALA A 32 -14.00 14.94 7.02
CA ALA A 32 -13.26 15.95 6.27
C ALA A 32 -14.05 17.26 6.20
N LEU A 33 -15.33 17.24 5.84
CA LEU A 33 -16.14 18.46 5.72
C LEU A 33 -16.34 19.16 7.07
N ALA A 34 -16.58 18.40 8.15
CA ALA A 34 -16.75 18.96 9.48
C ALA A 34 -15.47 19.66 9.99
N ASN A 35 -14.29 19.08 9.74
CA ASN A 35 -13.03 19.60 10.25
C ASN A 35 -12.33 20.58 9.31
N ALA A 36 -12.60 20.50 8.01
CA ALA A 36 -12.04 21.41 7.00
C ALA A 36 -12.79 22.74 6.89
N GLY A 37 -13.88 22.95 7.64
CA GLY A 37 -14.65 24.20 7.71
C GLY A 37 -13.87 25.38 8.31
N VAL A 38 -12.72 25.71 7.72
CA VAL A 38 -11.91 26.87 8.07
C VAL A 38 -12.48 28.11 7.37
N HIS A 39 -12.71 29.17 8.13
CA HIS A 39 -13.09 30.47 7.57
C HIS A 39 -11.90 31.07 6.81
N LEU A 40 -11.94 30.96 5.48
CA LEU A 40 -10.93 31.53 4.58
C LEU A 40 -11.28 32.99 4.30
N ASP A 41 -10.89 33.86 5.24
CA ASP A 41 -10.87 35.30 5.00
C ASP A 41 -9.52 35.68 4.35
N PRO A 42 -9.49 36.61 3.36
CA PRO A 42 -8.24 37.02 2.72
C PRO A 42 -7.15 37.47 3.69
N GLY A 43 -7.49 38.16 4.78
CA GLY A 43 -6.53 38.59 5.80
C GLY A 43 -6.01 37.42 6.65
N GLY A 44 -6.90 36.50 7.01
CA GLY A 44 -6.49 35.29 7.75
C GLY A 44 -5.62 34.33 6.93
N LEU A 45 -5.74 34.36 5.59
CA LEU A 45 -4.89 33.56 4.72
C LEU A 45 -3.48 34.13 4.64
N THR A 46 -3.34 35.46 4.53
CA THR A 46 -2.01 36.10 4.58
C THR A 46 -1.31 35.85 5.90
N ASP A 47 -2.04 35.94 7.02
CA ASP A 47 -1.48 35.67 8.35
C ASP A 47 -1.03 34.21 8.46
N ALA A 48 -1.84 33.27 7.96
CA ALA A 48 -1.48 31.85 7.95
C ALA A 48 -0.18 31.58 7.20
N PHE A 49 0.08 32.22 6.05
CA PHE A 49 1.32 32.02 5.30
C PHE A 49 2.54 32.71 5.92
N THR A 50 2.37 33.56 6.92
CA THR A 50 3.48 34.08 7.74
C THR A 50 3.78 33.19 8.96
N SER A 51 2.84 32.34 9.35
CA SER A 51 2.99 31.45 10.49
C SER A 51 3.95 30.29 10.20
N THR A 52 4.86 30.06 11.15
CA THR A 52 5.78 28.91 11.13
C THR A 52 5.05 27.57 11.17
N VAL A 53 3.87 27.51 11.82
CA VAL A 53 3.07 26.27 11.92
C VAL A 53 2.60 25.82 10.55
N THR A 54 2.07 26.75 9.76
CA THR A 54 1.60 26.50 8.38
C THR A 54 2.75 25.96 7.52
N TRP A 55 3.90 26.63 7.52
CA TRP A 55 5.06 26.19 6.74
C TRP A 55 5.64 24.86 7.23
N GLY A 56 5.70 24.64 8.54
CA GLY A 56 6.15 23.38 9.13
C GLY A 56 5.31 22.20 8.66
N ILE A 57 3.98 22.37 8.63
CA ILE A 57 3.05 21.37 8.12
C ILE A 57 3.21 21.16 6.62
N ILE A 58 3.27 22.24 5.82
CA ILE A 58 3.45 22.14 4.37
C ILE A 58 4.73 21.38 4.05
N VAL A 59 5.86 21.78 4.62
CA VAL A 59 7.15 21.13 4.38
C VAL A 59 7.14 19.69 4.91
N GLY A 60 6.58 19.46 6.10
CA GLY A 60 6.48 18.13 6.70
C GLY A 60 5.66 17.14 5.87
N LEU A 61 4.54 17.57 5.29
CA LEU A 61 3.68 16.73 4.47
C LEU A 61 4.18 16.59 3.04
N VAL A 62 4.60 17.69 2.41
CA VAL A 62 5.00 17.71 0.98
C VAL A 62 6.40 17.13 0.79
N VAL A 63 7.34 17.38 1.71
CA VAL A 63 8.74 16.95 1.58
C VAL A 63 9.08 15.90 2.62
N GLY A 64 8.71 16.12 3.88
CA GLY A 64 9.05 15.21 4.98
C GLY A 64 8.54 13.80 4.77
N LYS A 65 7.28 13.63 4.35
CA LYS A 65 6.69 12.30 4.11
C LYS A 65 7.33 11.55 2.94
N PRO A 66 7.51 12.13 1.74
CA PRO A 66 8.22 11.44 0.65
C PRO A 66 9.67 11.10 1.02
N VAL A 67 10.41 12.05 1.57
CA VAL A 67 11.82 11.85 1.95
C VAL A 67 11.94 10.80 3.04
N GLY A 68 11.09 10.87 4.07
CA GLY A 68 11.08 9.89 5.16
C GLY A 68 10.75 8.48 4.67
N LEU A 69 9.78 8.32 3.76
CA LEU A 69 9.42 7.03 3.19
C LEU A 69 10.57 6.44 2.36
N VAL A 70 11.19 7.25 1.51
CA VAL A 70 12.34 6.82 0.68
C VAL A 70 13.53 6.48 1.55
N ALA A 71 13.83 7.29 2.56
CA ALA A 71 14.93 7.05 3.50
C ALA A 71 14.71 5.77 4.31
N ALA A 72 13.50 5.55 4.85
CA ALA A 72 13.15 4.33 5.56
C ALA A 72 13.27 3.09 4.66
N THR A 73 12.81 3.20 3.41
CA THR A 73 12.95 2.13 2.41
C THR A 73 14.43 1.87 2.07
N GLY A 74 15.23 2.93 1.90
CA GLY A 74 16.66 2.83 1.66
C GLY A 74 17.42 2.20 2.82
N LEU A 75 17.05 2.54 4.05
CA LEU A 75 17.62 1.94 5.24
C LEU A 75 17.26 0.45 5.34
N ALA A 76 16.02 0.07 5.05
CA ALA A 76 15.62 -1.33 5.00
C ALA A 76 16.44 -2.12 3.96
N VAL A 77 16.63 -1.54 2.76
CA VAL A 77 17.45 -2.17 1.71
C VAL A 77 18.92 -2.29 2.13
N LEU A 78 19.47 -1.27 2.79
CA LEU A 78 20.83 -1.29 3.31
C LEU A 78 21.03 -2.38 4.37
N LEU A 79 20.00 -2.65 5.18
CA LEU A 79 19.99 -3.72 6.19
C LEU A 79 19.75 -5.12 5.60
N GLY A 80 19.68 -5.26 4.28
CA GLY A 80 19.55 -6.55 3.58
C GLY A 80 18.14 -6.90 3.10
N ALA A 81 17.17 -5.98 3.22
CA ALA A 81 15.86 -6.19 2.62
C ALA A 81 15.93 -6.09 1.09
N HIS A 82 15.19 -6.95 0.40
CA HIS A 82 15.11 -6.92 -1.06
C HIS A 82 13.79 -6.26 -1.49
N ARG A 83 13.86 -5.38 -2.50
CA ARG A 83 12.65 -4.80 -3.09
C ARG A 83 11.94 -5.85 -3.94
N PRO A 84 10.60 -5.95 -3.87
CA PRO A 84 9.84 -6.85 -4.74
C PRO A 84 10.11 -6.60 -6.22
N ALA A 85 10.00 -7.65 -7.04
CA ALA A 85 10.14 -7.54 -8.48
C ALA A 85 9.14 -6.51 -9.05
N GLY A 86 9.63 -5.61 -9.90
CA GLY A 86 8.82 -4.53 -10.48
C GLY A 86 8.79 -3.22 -9.67
N VAL A 87 9.31 -3.18 -8.43
CA VAL A 87 9.38 -1.94 -7.64
C VAL A 87 10.65 -1.15 -7.97
N THR A 88 10.49 -0.05 -8.71
CA THR A 88 11.59 0.88 -9.01
C THR A 88 11.73 1.97 -7.95
N TRP A 89 12.91 2.59 -7.84
CA TRP A 89 13.12 3.75 -6.95
C TRP A 89 12.16 4.91 -7.26
N ARG A 90 11.81 5.09 -8.54
CA ARG A 90 10.80 6.07 -8.97
C ARG A 90 9.42 5.73 -8.39
N GLY A 91 9.05 4.44 -8.37
CA GLY A 91 7.81 3.98 -7.74
C GLY A 91 7.77 4.25 -6.23
N VAL A 92 8.91 4.07 -5.53
CA VAL A 92 9.01 4.40 -4.10
C VAL A 92 8.77 5.90 -3.87
N TRP A 93 9.37 6.78 -4.67
CA TRP A 93 9.10 8.21 -4.61
C TRP A 93 7.63 8.56 -4.88
N ALA A 94 7.02 7.93 -5.89
CA ALA A 94 5.61 8.17 -6.23
C ALA A 94 4.67 7.78 -5.07
N ILE A 95 4.92 6.62 -4.43
CA ILE A 95 4.20 6.20 -3.23
C ILE A 95 4.49 7.14 -2.05
N GLY A 96 5.72 7.66 -1.95
CA GLY A 96 6.10 8.70 -0.99
C GLY A 96 5.22 9.94 -1.06
N PHE A 97 4.96 10.46 -2.28
CA PHE A 97 4.03 11.57 -2.47
C PHE A 97 2.59 11.19 -2.11
N VAL A 98 2.13 9.99 -2.45
CA VAL A 98 0.78 9.52 -2.02
C VAL A 98 0.66 9.47 -0.50
N ALA A 99 1.69 9.03 0.21
CA ALA A 99 1.72 9.05 1.67
C ALA A 99 1.58 10.46 2.25
N GLY A 100 2.01 11.49 1.49
CA GLY A 100 1.85 12.92 1.79
C GLY A 100 0.41 13.44 1.73
N ILE A 101 -0.51 12.73 1.06
CA ILE A 101 -1.94 13.07 0.92
C ILE A 101 -2.72 12.72 2.21
N GLY A 102 -2.10 12.86 3.37
CA GLY A 102 -2.67 12.48 4.68
C GLY A 102 -3.70 13.47 5.22
N PHE A 103 -4.50 14.10 4.36
CA PHE A 103 -5.40 15.22 4.69
C PHE A 103 -6.25 14.98 5.95
N THR A 104 -6.98 13.87 6.01
CA THR A 104 -7.91 13.58 7.11
C THR A 104 -7.21 13.26 8.42
N VAL A 105 -6.16 12.43 8.37
CA VAL A 105 -5.35 12.11 9.56
C VAL A 105 -4.61 13.36 10.04
N ALA A 106 -4.12 14.21 9.14
CA ALA A 106 -3.45 15.45 9.51
C ALA A 106 -4.41 16.44 10.16
N LEU A 107 -5.65 16.58 9.66
CA LEU A 107 -6.68 17.40 10.31
C LEU A 107 -6.97 16.92 11.73
N PHE A 108 -7.16 15.60 11.89
CA PHE A 108 -7.38 14.99 13.20
C PHE A 108 -6.21 15.25 14.17
N VAL A 109 -4.97 15.05 13.70
CA VAL A 109 -3.77 15.32 14.49
C VAL A 109 -3.65 16.81 14.83
N GLY A 110 -4.03 17.71 13.91
CA GLY A 110 -4.06 19.15 14.16
C GLY A 110 -5.03 19.52 15.29
N ASP A 111 -6.26 18.98 15.27
CA ASP A 111 -7.26 19.20 16.33
C ASP A 111 -6.81 18.64 17.70
N LEU A 112 -6.00 17.58 17.72
CA LEU A 112 -5.42 17.05 18.96
C LEU A 112 -4.16 17.82 19.44
N ALA A 113 -3.41 18.42 18.51
CA ALA A 113 -2.12 19.04 18.81
C ALA A 113 -2.24 20.48 19.30
N TYR A 114 -3.27 21.22 18.89
CA TYR A 114 -3.40 22.65 19.15
C TYR A 114 -4.70 22.99 19.88
N SER A 115 -4.56 23.52 21.10
CA SER A 115 -5.68 24.10 21.86
C SER A 115 -5.91 25.58 21.54
N ASP A 116 -4.89 26.27 21.00
CA ASP A 116 -4.98 27.66 20.58
C ASP A 116 -5.79 27.77 19.27
N PRO A 117 -6.89 28.55 19.23
CA PRO A 117 -7.73 28.69 18.04
C PRO A 117 -6.99 29.20 16.80
N ASP A 118 -6.01 30.10 16.95
CA ASP A 118 -5.28 30.69 15.82
C ASP A 118 -4.28 29.68 15.25
N LEU A 119 -3.54 28.98 16.12
CA LEU A 119 -2.64 27.92 15.69
C LEU A 119 -3.40 26.77 15.03
N LEU A 120 -4.57 26.43 15.56
CA LEU A 120 -5.44 25.42 14.97
C LEU A 120 -5.89 25.84 13.57
N ARG A 121 -6.35 27.10 13.41
CA ARG A 121 -6.72 27.66 12.11
C ARG A 121 -5.57 27.60 11.12
N PHE A 122 -4.38 28.04 11.50
CA PHE A 122 -3.18 28.01 10.68
C PHE A 122 -2.78 26.58 10.31
N SER A 123 -2.91 25.62 11.24
CA SER A 123 -2.64 24.22 10.97
C SER A 123 -3.55 23.65 9.89
N LYS A 124 -4.87 23.93 9.97
CA LYS A 124 -5.85 23.47 8.98
C LYS A 124 -5.59 24.06 7.60
N ILE A 125 -5.25 25.35 7.52
CA ILE A 125 -4.85 26.01 6.27
C ILE A 125 -3.60 25.33 5.69
N GLY A 126 -2.59 25.08 6.51
CA GLY A 126 -1.37 24.39 6.09
C GLY A 126 -1.63 22.98 5.56
N ILE A 127 -2.51 22.22 6.21
CA ILE A 127 -2.90 20.86 5.79
C ILE A 127 -3.63 20.88 4.45
N ILE A 128 -4.56 21.82 4.25
CA ILE A 128 -5.29 22.00 2.98
C ILE A 128 -4.31 22.38 1.87
N ALA A 129 -3.42 23.34 2.12
CA ALA A 129 -2.40 23.76 1.16
C ALA A 129 -1.46 22.61 0.78
N ALA A 130 -1.00 21.83 1.78
CA ALA A 130 -0.15 20.67 1.55
C ALA A 130 -0.84 19.58 0.72
N PHE A 131 -2.13 19.31 0.98
CA PHE A 131 -2.93 18.37 0.19
C PHE A 131 -3.08 18.85 -1.26
N ALA A 132 -3.37 20.14 -1.46
CA ALA A 132 -3.50 20.75 -2.79
C ALA A 132 -2.19 20.72 -3.60
N ILE A 133 -1.03 20.74 -2.94
CA ILE A 133 0.29 20.61 -3.60
C ILE A 133 0.64 19.15 -3.85
N THR A 134 0.48 18.30 -2.84
CA THR A 134 0.93 16.90 -2.89
C THR A 134 0.09 16.05 -3.84
N GLY A 135 -1.22 16.29 -3.94
CA GLY A 135 -2.09 15.55 -4.85
C GLY A 135 -1.62 15.61 -6.31
N PRO A 136 -1.43 16.82 -6.89
CA PRO A 136 -0.85 16.98 -8.22
C PRO A 136 0.56 16.40 -8.37
N LEU A 137 1.43 16.54 -7.37
CA LEU A 137 2.78 15.96 -7.39
C LEU A 137 2.73 14.44 -7.45
N ALA A 138 1.88 13.81 -6.64
CA ALA A 138 1.66 12.37 -6.67
C ALA A 138 1.12 11.91 -8.02
N PHE A 139 0.11 12.60 -8.56
CA PHE A 139 -0.44 12.32 -9.88
C PHE A 139 0.63 12.41 -10.97
N LEU A 140 1.43 13.47 -10.97
CA LEU A 140 2.51 13.68 -11.93
C LEU A 140 3.59 12.60 -11.79
N ALA A 141 4.00 12.27 -10.56
CA ALA A 141 4.97 11.22 -10.28
C ALA A 141 4.51 9.88 -10.84
N PHE A 142 3.25 9.49 -10.60
CA PHE A 142 2.67 8.27 -11.15
C PHE A 142 2.55 8.29 -12.68
N ARG A 143 2.19 9.44 -13.27
CA ARG A 143 2.07 9.57 -14.72
C ARG A 143 3.41 9.41 -15.45
N LEU A 144 4.52 9.73 -14.79
CA LEU A 144 5.87 9.60 -15.33
C LEU A 144 6.48 8.21 -15.08
N LEU A 145 5.80 7.31 -14.35
CA LEU A 145 6.28 5.95 -14.16
C LEU A 145 6.16 5.15 -15.47
N PRO A 146 7.20 4.40 -15.86
CA PRO A 146 7.09 3.41 -16.91
C PRO A 146 5.97 2.42 -16.57
N ARG A 147 5.16 2.04 -17.56
CA ARG A 147 4.20 0.95 -17.37
C ARG A 147 5.00 -0.31 -17.09
N VAL A 148 4.70 -0.97 -15.98
CA VAL A 148 5.22 -2.30 -15.71
C VAL A 148 4.44 -3.24 -16.62
N ASP A 149 5.12 -3.82 -17.60
CA ASP A 149 4.54 -4.84 -18.45
C ASP A 149 4.09 -6.01 -17.58
N LYS A 150 2.90 -6.56 -17.89
CA LYS A 150 2.41 -7.76 -17.19
C LYS A 150 3.51 -8.83 -17.31
N PRO A 151 3.87 -9.54 -16.23
CA PRO A 151 4.72 -10.72 -16.35
C PRO A 151 4.10 -11.59 -17.43
N GLU A 152 4.84 -11.84 -18.52
CA GLU A 152 4.42 -12.82 -19.51
C GLU A 152 4.09 -14.09 -18.73
N ALA A 153 2.83 -14.52 -18.82
CA ALA A 153 2.42 -15.76 -18.18
C ALA A 153 3.33 -16.83 -18.78
N GLY A 154 4.26 -17.34 -17.96
CA GLY A 154 5.04 -18.52 -18.34
C GLY A 154 4.08 -19.62 -18.79
N PRO A 155 4.52 -20.55 -19.66
CA PRO A 155 3.68 -21.64 -20.10
C PRO A 155 2.99 -22.26 -18.89
N PRO A 156 1.67 -22.52 -18.97
CA PRO A 156 0.91 -22.99 -17.82
C PRO A 156 1.66 -24.16 -17.19
N VAL A 157 1.73 -24.22 -15.87
CA VAL A 157 2.51 -25.25 -15.16
C VAL A 157 2.17 -26.66 -15.66
N SER A 158 0.94 -26.89 -16.13
CA SER A 158 0.55 -28.12 -16.81
C SER A 158 1.37 -28.44 -18.07
N ALA A 159 1.71 -27.46 -18.90
CA ALA A 159 2.55 -27.64 -20.09
C ALA A 159 4.00 -27.98 -19.70
N THR A 160 4.56 -27.34 -18.67
CA THR A 160 5.90 -27.66 -18.16
C THR A 160 5.96 -29.04 -17.52
N LEU A 161 4.92 -29.45 -16.78
CA LEU A 161 4.82 -30.79 -16.20
C LEU A 161 4.64 -31.89 -17.25
N VAL A 162 3.93 -31.60 -18.35
CA VAL A 162 3.78 -32.55 -19.47
C VAL A 162 5.10 -32.70 -20.22
N ASP A 163 5.84 -31.63 -20.43
CA ASP A 163 7.14 -31.65 -21.11
C ASP A 163 8.22 -32.34 -20.25
N GLU A 164 8.21 -32.13 -18.93
CA GLU A 164 9.12 -32.78 -17.98
C GLU A 164 8.79 -34.28 -17.81
N ALA A 165 7.51 -34.65 -17.84
CA ALA A 165 7.08 -36.05 -17.85
C ALA A 165 7.40 -36.75 -19.19
N ALA A 166 7.37 -36.03 -20.31
CA ALA A 166 7.75 -36.56 -21.63
C ALA A 166 9.26 -36.70 -21.80
N ALA A 167 10.06 -35.86 -21.15
CA ALA A 167 11.53 -35.91 -21.16
C ALA A 167 12.13 -36.90 -20.15
N ALA A 168 11.33 -37.45 -19.22
CA ALA A 168 11.79 -38.43 -18.25
C ALA A 168 12.10 -39.79 -18.91
N PRO A 169 13.31 -40.37 -18.73
CA PRO A 169 13.64 -41.70 -19.24
C PRO A 169 12.68 -42.77 -18.69
N GLN A 170 12.04 -43.53 -19.58
CA GLN A 170 11.05 -44.57 -19.25
C GLN A 170 11.63 -45.81 -18.52
N ASP A 171 12.93 -45.81 -18.18
CA ASP A 171 13.64 -46.90 -17.50
C ASP A 171 13.55 -46.83 -15.96
N ARG A 172 12.83 -45.84 -15.39
CA ARG A 172 12.69 -45.77 -13.93
C ARG A 172 11.62 -46.75 -13.45
N ALA A 173 11.98 -48.04 -13.39
CA ALA A 173 11.20 -49.09 -12.76
C ALA A 173 10.75 -48.66 -11.35
N LEU A 174 9.45 -48.71 -11.10
CA LEU A 174 8.88 -48.36 -9.80
C LEU A 174 9.42 -49.32 -8.72
N PRO A 175 9.97 -48.82 -7.60
CA PRO A 175 10.46 -49.66 -6.50
C PRO A 175 9.27 -50.34 -5.81
N GLY A 176 8.87 -51.50 -6.32
CA GLY A 176 7.79 -52.30 -5.73
C GLY A 176 7.39 -53.56 -6.51
N GLU A 177 7.59 -53.60 -7.83
CA GLU A 177 7.08 -54.73 -8.65
C GLU A 177 7.95 -56.00 -8.63
N ARG A 178 9.17 -55.97 -8.07
CA ARG A 178 10.06 -57.16 -8.06
C ARG A 178 9.76 -58.17 -6.93
N ALA A 179 8.74 -57.94 -6.11
CA ALA A 179 8.51 -58.72 -4.89
C ALA A 179 7.31 -59.69 -4.92
N TYR A 180 6.51 -59.73 -6.00
CA TYR A 180 5.27 -60.53 -6.04
C TYR A 180 5.23 -61.49 -7.24
N GLY A 181 6.21 -62.38 -7.34
CA GLY A 181 6.28 -63.28 -8.49
C GLY A 181 7.22 -64.46 -8.34
N ARG A 182 7.29 -65.08 -7.15
CA ARG A 182 7.86 -66.43 -6.98
C ARG A 182 7.41 -67.03 -5.64
N GLY A 183 6.25 -67.67 -5.67
CA GLY A 183 5.78 -68.55 -4.61
C GLY A 183 5.71 -69.96 -5.19
N ASP A 184 6.63 -70.79 -4.74
CA ASP A 184 6.87 -72.16 -5.16
C ASP A 184 5.66 -73.08 -4.91
N GLY A 185 5.42 -73.99 -5.86
CA GLY A 185 4.51 -75.11 -5.73
C GLY A 185 5.22 -76.39 -6.15
N ASP A 186 5.94 -77.00 -5.22
CA ASP A 186 6.45 -78.36 -5.33
C ASP A 186 6.39 -79.04 -3.95
N SER A 187 5.40 -79.92 -3.78
CA SER A 187 5.35 -81.06 -2.86
C SER A 187 4.06 -81.85 -3.09
#